data_AF-A0A953SF59-F1
#
_entry.id   AF-A0A953SF59-F1
#
_cell.length_a   1.000
_cell.length_b   1.000
_cell.length_c   1.000
_cell.angle_alpha   90.00
_cell.angle_beta   90.00
_cell.angle_gamma   90.00
#
_symmetry.space_group_name_H-M   'P 1'
#
loop_
_entity.id
_entity.type
_entity.pdbx_description
1 polymer ?
#
loop_
_entity_poly.entity_id
_entity_poly.type
_entity_poly.pdbx_seq_one_letter_code
_entity_poly.pdbx_strand_id
1 'polypeptide(L)'
;MKSYFLLAVGLISSAWLAASPVRAQEVTKETVEGVVNFNRIETTVACAGAVKATAVPEIKKFGFASIINLRQASEDGADLEGEAAAAKAADIRYYSIPFKGTAPDPAVADKFLDAITAKGSAPAFIHCASGGRAATMWFIKRLVVDHWDVERAAKEATALGMTNPALKQFAIDYAQTHKR
;
A
#
# COMPACT_ATOMS: atom_id res chain seq x y z
N MET A 1 17.69 53.16 54.70
CA MET A 1 17.81 51.76 55.14
C MET A 1 16.42 51.13 55.21
N LYS A 2 16.29 49.88 54.74
CA LYS A 2 15.08 49.02 54.64
C LYS A 2 14.27 49.24 53.35
N SER A 3 14.56 48.51 52.27
CA SER A 3 14.21 47.11 51.94
C SER A 3 12.91 47.04 51.15
N TYR A 4 13.02 47.02 49.81
CA TYR A 4 11.93 46.64 48.92
C TYR A 4 12.00 45.13 48.65
N PHE A 5 10.98 44.40 49.07
CA PHE A 5 10.78 42.99 48.79
C PHE A 5 10.40 42.85 47.30
N LEU A 6 11.28 42.24 46.51
CA LEU A 6 10.99 41.78 45.15
C LEU A 6 10.26 40.43 45.25
N LEU A 7 8.97 40.41 44.93
CA LEU A 7 8.22 39.19 44.66
C LEU A 7 8.28 38.93 43.15
N ALA A 8 9.20 38.07 42.73
CA ALA A 8 9.24 37.50 41.39
C ALA A 8 8.24 36.35 41.32
N VAL A 9 7.12 36.55 40.63
CA VAL A 9 6.19 35.46 40.27
C VAL A 9 6.69 34.83 38.98
N GLY A 10 7.30 33.65 39.10
CA GLY A 10 7.69 32.83 37.96
C GLY A 10 6.45 32.19 37.31
N LEU A 11 6.13 32.60 36.08
CA LEU A 11 5.18 31.89 35.23
C LEU A 11 5.92 30.72 34.55
N ILE A 12 5.77 29.53 35.12
CA ILE A 12 6.15 28.28 34.45
C ILE A 12 5.04 27.95 33.45
N SER A 13 5.22 28.37 32.21
CA SER A 13 4.38 27.95 31.09
C SER A 13 4.73 26.50 30.72
N SER A 14 4.01 25.54 31.29
CA SER A 14 4.07 24.14 30.86
C SER A 14 3.40 24.00 29.50
N ALA A 15 4.19 23.96 28.43
CA ALA A 15 3.71 23.58 27.11
C ALA A 15 3.39 22.07 27.10
N TRP A 16 2.11 21.72 27.21
CA TRP A 16 1.64 20.37 26.99
C TRP A 16 1.69 20.08 25.49
N LEU A 17 2.73 19.35 25.05
CA LEU A 17 2.76 18.70 23.75
C LEU A 17 1.74 17.56 23.77
N ALA A 18 0.49 17.85 23.40
CA ALA A 18 -0.50 16.81 23.15
C ALA A 18 -0.05 16.02 21.91
N ALA A 19 0.44 14.80 22.10
CA ALA A 19 0.65 13.86 21.02
C ALA A 19 -0.71 13.59 20.36
N SER A 20 -0.91 14.12 19.15
CA SER A 20 -2.11 13.82 18.37
C SER A 20 -2.12 12.33 18.06
N PRO A 21 -3.20 11.59 18.35
CA PRO A 21 -3.28 10.19 17.93
C PRO A 21 -3.20 10.16 16.40
N VAL A 22 -2.20 9.45 15.87
CA VAL A 22 -2.14 9.15 14.43
C VAL A 22 -3.44 8.43 14.09
N ARG A 23 -4.33 9.12 13.38
CA ARG A 23 -5.58 8.54 12.90
C ARG A 23 -5.20 7.38 11.98
N ALA A 24 -5.65 6.17 12.29
CA ALA A 24 -5.51 5.06 11.36
C ALA A 24 -6.17 5.47 10.05
N GLN A 25 -5.43 5.38 8.93
CA GLN A 25 -5.99 5.72 7.62
C GLN A 25 -7.17 4.78 7.34
N GLU A 26 -8.33 5.33 6.99
CA GLU A 26 -9.54 4.56 6.75
C GLU A 26 -9.48 3.88 5.38
N VAL A 27 -9.74 2.58 5.35
CA VAL A 27 -9.88 1.82 4.11
C VAL A 27 -11.33 1.91 3.64
N THR A 28 -11.56 2.42 2.43
CA THR A 28 -12.87 2.40 1.78
C THR A 28 -12.94 1.24 0.79
N LYS A 29 -14.15 0.68 0.64
CA LYS A 29 -14.47 -0.33 -0.37
C LYS A 29 -15.28 0.34 -1.47
N GLU A 30 -14.80 0.24 -2.69
CA GLU A 30 -15.47 0.80 -3.86
C GLU A 30 -15.94 -0.32 -4.79
N THR A 31 -16.98 -0.03 -5.59
CA THR A 31 -17.44 -0.93 -6.63
C THR A 31 -17.24 -0.23 -7.97
N VAL A 32 -16.40 -0.84 -8.81
CA VAL A 32 -16.10 -0.36 -10.17
C VAL A 32 -16.29 -1.54 -11.10
N GLU A 33 -16.99 -1.31 -12.21
CA GLU A 33 -17.18 -2.34 -13.21
C GLU A 33 -15.83 -2.86 -13.74
N GLY A 34 -15.67 -4.18 -13.72
CA GLY A 34 -14.44 -4.82 -14.18
C GLY A 34 -13.29 -4.81 -13.17
N VAL A 35 -13.50 -4.38 -11.93
CA VAL A 35 -12.53 -4.47 -10.83
C VAL A 35 -13.12 -5.28 -9.68
N VAL A 36 -12.46 -6.37 -9.30
CA VAL A 36 -12.84 -7.21 -8.16
C VAL A 36 -12.24 -6.65 -6.87
N ASN A 37 -12.99 -6.65 -5.76
CA ASN A 37 -12.50 -6.34 -4.40
C ASN A 37 -11.66 -5.04 -4.31
N PHE A 38 -12.16 -3.94 -4.88
CA PHE A 38 -11.44 -2.66 -4.86
C PHE A 38 -11.47 -2.03 -3.46
N ASN A 39 -10.37 -2.17 -2.72
CA ASN A 39 -10.15 -1.53 -1.42
C ASN A 39 -9.06 -0.46 -1.55
N ARG A 40 -9.26 0.73 -0.99
CA ARG A 40 -8.27 1.82 -1.07
C ARG A 40 -8.10 2.58 0.22
N ILE A 41 -6.94 3.21 0.35
CA ILE A 41 -6.62 4.17 1.39
C ILE A 41 -6.49 5.53 0.74
N GLU A 42 -7.48 6.39 1.00
CA GLU A 42 -7.50 7.79 0.57
C GLU A 42 -7.02 7.93 -0.89
N THR A 43 -6.04 8.79 -1.14
CA THR A 43 -5.33 8.96 -2.42
C THR A 43 -3.92 8.35 -2.37
N THR A 44 -3.66 7.37 -1.50
CA THR A 44 -2.32 6.77 -1.33
C THR A 44 -2.15 5.51 -2.17
N VAL A 45 -3.04 4.52 -1.97
CA VAL A 45 -2.91 3.19 -2.57
C VAL A 45 -4.27 2.52 -2.71
N ALA A 46 -4.38 1.60 -3.67
CA ALA A 46 -5.44 0.62 -3.75
C ALA A 46 -4.89 -0.80 -3.83
N CYS A 47 -5.62 -1.74 -3.23
CA CYS A 47 -5.42 -3.18 -3.39
C CYS A 47 -6.71 -3.79 -3.97
N ALA A 48 -6.58 -4.49 -5.08
CA ALA A 48 -7.72 -5.09 -5.78
C ALA A 48 -7.46 -6.51 -6.27
N GLY A 49 -8.54 -7.21 -6.59
CA GLY A 49 -8.55 -8.44 -7.36
C GLY A 49 -8.50 -8.18 -8.86
N ALA A 50 -8.98 -9.15 -9.64
CA ALA A 50 -8.87 -9.13 -11.09
C ALA A 50 -9.40 -7.83 -11.71
N VAL A 51 -8.65 -7.32 -12.68
CA VAL A 51 -8.95 -6.12 -13.45
C VAL A 51 -9.18 -6.50 -14.90
N LYS A 52 -10.26 -6.02 -15.51
CA LYS A 52 -10.45 -6.06 -16.97
C LYS A 52 -9.73 -4.87 -17.60
N ALA A 53 -9.15 -5.06 -18.79
CA ALA A 53 -8.50 -3.99 -19.55
C ALA A 53 -9.42 -2.76 -19.75
N THR A 54 -10.73 -2.97 -19.89
CA THR A 54 -11.73 -1.91 -20.04
C THR A 54 -11.90 -1.02 -18.80
N ALA A 55 -11.46 -1.46 -17.62
CA ALA A 55 -11.54 -0.69 -16.37
C ALA A 55 -10.33 0.24 -16.16
N VAL A 56 -9.24 0.05 -16.91
CA VAL A 56 -7.99 0.83 -16.76
C VAL A 56 -8.20 2.34 -16.94
N PRO A 57 -9.00 2.83 -17.90
CA PRO A 57 -9.30 4.26 -17.99
C PRO A 57 -9.99 4.81 -16.74
N GLU A 58 -10.84 4.02 -16.08
CA GLU A 58 -11.50 4.43 -14.85
C GLU A 58 -10.52 4.48 -13.68
N ILE A 59 -9.61 3.51 -13.58
CA ILE A 59 -8.49 3.54 -12.61
C ILE A 59 -7.68 4.83 -12.76
N LYS A 60 -7.39 5.28 -13.98
CA LYS A 60 -6.71 6.57 -14.23
C LYS A 60 -7.54 7.76 -13.71
N LYS A 61 -8.87 7.78 -13.92
CA LYS A 61 -9.75 8.87 -13.43
C LYS A 61 -9.78 8.98 -11.90
N PHE A 62 -9.58 7.87 -11.19
CA PHE A 62 -9.40 7.91 -9.72
C PHE A 62 -8.08 8.54 -9.26
N GLY A 63 -7.19 8.89 -10.19
CA GLY A 63 -5.94 9.60 -9.91
C GLY A 63 -4.75 8.68 -9.64
N PHE A 64 -4.86 7.38 -9.90
CA PHE A 64 -3.71 6.48 -9.80
C PHE A 64 -2.68 6.79 -10.89
N ALA A 65 -1.42 6.89 -10.47
CA ALA A 65 -0.28 7.15 -11.32
C ALA A 65 0.32 5.85 -11.89
N SER A 66 0.13 4.73 -11.19
CA SER A 66 0.60 3.42 -11.64
C SER A 66 -0.36 2.28 -11.33
N ILE A 67 -0.23 1.21 -12.11
CA ILE A 67 -0.81 -0.11 -11.87
C ILE A 67 0.32 -1.12 -11.70
N ILE A 68 0.23 -1.95 -10.65
CA ILE A 68 1.15 -3.06 -10.40
C ILE A 68 0.33 -4.36 -10.43
N ASN A 69 0.50 -5.14 -11.50
CA ASN A 69 -0.17 -6.40 -11.72
C ASN A 69 0.68 -7.57 -11.20
N LEU A 70 0.18 -8.28 -10.19
CA LEU A 70 0.85 -9.43 -9.57
C LEU A 70 0.41 -10.78 -10.13
N ARG A 71 -0.49 -10.79 -11.13
CA ARG A 71 -0.99 -12.03 -11.73
C ARG A 71 0.04 -12.65 -12.66
N GLN A 72 0.09 -13.98 -12.67
CA GLN A 72 0.80 -14.74 -13.69
C GLN A 72 -0.08 -14.92 -14.92
N ALA A 73 0.52 -14.91 -16.12
CA ALA A 73 -0.21 -15.12 -17.38
C ALA A 73 -0.95 -16.47 -17.43
N SER A 74 -0.49 -17.47 -16.67
CA SER A 74 -1.11 -18.78 -16.56
C SER A 74 -2.32 -18.83 -15.63
N GLU A 75 -2.68 -17.73 -14.95
CA GLU A 75 -3.87 -17.70 -14.10
C GLU A 75 -5.14 -17.50 -14.93
N ASP A 76 -6.22 -18.18 -14.55
CA ASP A 76 -7.50 -18.12 -15.26
C ASP A 76 -8.02 -16.69 -15.41
N GLY A 77 -8.30 -16.28 -16.66
CA GLY A 77 -8.77 -14.94 -16.97
C GLY A 77 -7.76 -13.82 -16.72
N ALA A 78 -6.46 -14.12 -16.65
CA ALA A 78 -5.43 -13.10 -16.68
C ALA A 78 -5.20 -12.60 -18.12
N ASP A 79 -5.34 -11.29 -18.33
CA ASP A 79 -5.09 -10.62 -19.61
C ASP A 79 -4.01 -9.54 -19.43
N LEU A 80 -2.76 -9.99 -19.27
CA LEU A 80 -1.63 -9.09 -18.98
C LEU A 80 -1.33 -8.16 -20.16
N GLU A 81 -1.48 -8.65 -21.39
CA GLU A 81 -1.20 -7.89 -22.60
C GLU A 81 -2.28 -6.83 -22.85
N GLY A 82 -3.56 -7.20 -22.74
CA GLY A 82 -4.67 -6.27 -22.88
C GLY A 82 -4.66 -5.19 -21.81
N GLU A 83 -4.38 -5.55 -20.56
CA GLU A 83 -4.24 -4.57 -19.47
C GLU A 83 -3.05 -3.62 -19.70
N ALA A 84 -1.90 -4.15 -20.12
CA ALA A 84 -0.72 -3.32 -20.44
C ALA A 84 -1.00 -2.36 -21.62
N ALA A 85 -1.69 -2.83 -22.66
CA ALA A 85 -2.08 -2.02 -23.80
C ALA A 85 -3.06 -0.90 -23.38
N ALA A 86 -4.06 -1.23 -22.55
CA ALA A 86 -4.99 -0.25 -22.02
C ALA A 86 -4.30 0.78 -21.11
N ALA A 87 -3.33 0.34 -20.29
CA ALA A 87 -2.54 1.23 -19.45
C ALA A 87 -1.71 2.22 -20.27
N LYS A 88 -1.07 1.73 -21.34
CA LYS A 88 -0.35 2.58 -22.29
C LYS A 88 -1.28 3.61 -22.96
N ALA A 89 -2.47 3.18 -23.38
CA ALA A 89 -3.45 4.06 -24.01
C ALA A 89 -4.01 5.13 -23.06
N ALA A 90 -4.14 4.80 -21.77
CA ALA A 90 -4.63 5.71 -20.72
C ALA A 90 -3.53 6.58 -20.08
N ASP A 91 -2.27 6.46 -20.54
CA ASP A 91 -1.10 7.12 -19.94
C ASP A 91 -0.98 6.88 -18.42
N ILE A 92 -1.15 5.62 -18.01
CA ILE A 92 -0.88 5.16 -16.65
C ILE A 92 0.30 4.20 -16.66
N ARG A 93 1.22 4.37 -15.71
CA ARG A 93 2.42 3.53 -15.64
C ARG A 93 2.00 2.11 -15.29
N TYR A 94 2.54 1.11 -15.97
CA TYR A 94 2.20 -0.28 -15.74
C TYR A 94 3.44 -1.11 -15.39
N TYR A 95 3.33 -1.87 -14.30
CA TYR A 95 4.34 -2.84 -13.87
C TYR A 95 3.71 -4.23 -13.83
N SER A 96 4.21 -5.15 -14.64
CA SER A 96 3.90 -6.58 -14.50
C SER A 96 4.95 -7.23 -13.61
N ILE A 97 4.55 -7.66 -12.41
CA ILE A 97 5.41 -8.27 -11.39
C ILE A 97 4.76 -9.58 -10.92
N PRO A 98 4.73 -10.64 -11.76
CA PRO A 98 3.99 -11.85 -11.43
C PRO A 98 4.48 -12.49 -10.12
N PHE A 99 3.57 -12.70 -9.17
CA PHE A 99 3.87 -13.23 -7.84
C PHE A 99 3.01 -14.45 -7.53
N LYS A 100 3.66 -15.60 -7.35
CA LYS A 100 3.01 -16.88 -7.06
C LYS A 100 2.79 -17.04 -5.56
N GLY A 101 1.55 -16.89 -5.11
CA GLY A 101 1.23 -16.92 -3.68
C GLY A 101 1.50 -18.26 -2.96
N THR A 102 1.57 -19.37 -3.70
CA THR A 102 1.87 -20.71 -3.16
C THR A 102 3.37 -21.01 -3.07
N ALA A 103 4.21 -20.19 -3.70
CA ALA A 103 5.66 -20.29 -3.68
C ALA A 103 6.25 -18.87 -3.72
N PRO A 104 6.13 -18.11 -2.61
CA PRO A 104 6.51 -16.71 -2.59
C PRO A 104 8.04 -16.56 -2.72
N ASP A 105 8.47 -15.68 -3.62
CA ASP A 105 9.88 -15.43 -3.94
C ASP A 105 10.31 -14.03 -3.43
N PRO A 106 11.29 -13.94 -2.51
CA PRO A 106 11.86 -12.67 -2.04
C PRO A 106 12.30 -11.72 -3.16
N ALA A 107 12.85 -12.24 -4.26
CA ALA A 107 13.32 -11.41 -5.37
C ALA A 107 12.17 -10.70 -6.10
N VAL A 108 10.96 -11.25 -6.04
CA VAL A 108 9.75 -10.60 -6.56
C VAL A 108 9.28 -9.49 -5.61
N ALA A 109 9.46 -9.67 -4.29
CA ALA A 109 9.22 -8.61 -3.32
C ALA A 109 10.19 -7.44 -3.50
N ASP A 110 11.46 -7.68 -3.80
CA ASP A 110 12.41 -6.61 -4.15
C ASP A 110 11.94 -5.81 -5.37
N LYS A 111 11.57 -6.49 -6.46
CA LYS A 111 11.06 -5.84 -7.68
C LYS A 111 9.82 -5.00 -7.40
N PHE A 112 8.93 -5.49 -6.56
CA PHE A 112 7.76 -4.74 -6.12
C PHE A 112 8.15 -3.49 -5.33
N LEU A 113 9.08 -3.60 -4.37
CA LEU A 113 9.56 -2.45 -3.60
C LEU A 113 10.19 -1.39 -4.50
N ASP A 114 10.97 -1.80 -5.50
CA ASP A 114 11.57 -0.87 -6.45
C ASP A 114 10.49 -0.18 -7.31
N ALA A 115 9.45 -0.90 -7.74
CA ALA A 115 8.35 -0.33 -8.53
C ALA A 115 7.45 0.62 -7.72
N ILE A 116 7.06 0.24 -6.50
CA ILE A 116 6.13 1.02 -5.66
C ILE A 116 6.79 2.29 -5.11
N THR A 117 8.12 2.29 -4.93
CA THR A 117 8.89 3.45 -4.46
C THR A 117 9.46 4.32 -5.58
N ALA A 118 9.38 3.88 -6.84
CA ALA A 118 9.85 4.66 -7.98
C ALA A 118 9.11 6.01 -8.08
N LYS A 119 9.86 7.06 -8.45
CA LYS A 119 9.30 8.41 -8.63
C LYS A 119 8.14 8.39 -9.62
N GLY A 120 6.99 8.92 -9.22
CA GLY A 120 5.77 8.97 -10.02
C GLY A 120 4.95 7.68 -10.04
N SER A 121 5.23 6.70 -9.15
CA SER A 121 4.38 5.52 -9.00
C SER A 121 3.19 5.76 -8.06
N ALA A 122 3.29 6.70 -7.13
CA ALA A 122 2.19 7.04 -6.22
C ALA A 122 1.25 8.09 -6.83
N PRO A 123 -0.08 7.97 -6.65
CA PRO A 123 -0.80 6.87 -5.99
C PRO A 123 -0.77 5.59 -6.81
N ALA A 124 -0.62 4.43 -6.16
CA ALA A 124 -0.46 3.15 -6.85
C ALA A 124 -1.70 2.25 -6.72
N PHE A 125 -2.07 1.60 -7.81
CA PHE A 125 -3.11 0.58 -7.86
C PHE A 125 -2.47 -0.81 -7.97
N ILE A 126 -2.49 -1.59 -6.90
CA ILE A 126 -1.87 -2.92 -6.86
C ILE A 126 -2.97 -3.97 -6.99
N HIS A 127 -2.81 -4.95 -7.87
CA HIS A 127 -3.82 -6.01 -7.99
C HIS A 127 -3.25 -7.41 -8.21
N CYS A 128 -4.12 -8.39 -7.97
CA CYS A 128 -3.88 -9.79 -8.28
C CYS A 128 -5.22 -10.46 -8.63
N ALA A 129 -5.38 -11.78 -8.47
CA ALA A 129 -6.68 -12.42 -8.71
C ALA A 129 -7.80 -11.94 -7.74
N SER A 130 -7.52 -11.79 -6.44
CA SER A 130 -8.54 -11.55 -5.40
C SER A 130 -8.25 -10.39 -4.44
N GLY A 131 -7.09 -9.73 -4.54
CA GLY A 131 -6.64 -8.66 -3.64
C GLY A 131 -5.64 -9.10 -2.57
N GLY A 132 -5.63 -10.38 -2.17
CA GLY A 132 -4.81 -10.84 -1.04
C GLY A 132 -3.30 -10.70 -1.25
N ARG A 133 -2.79 -11.01 -2.44
CA ARG A 133 -1.36 -10.81 -2.76
C ARG A 133 -1.01 -9.32 -2.82
N ALA A 134 -1.89 -8.49 -3.40
CA ALA A 134 -1.69 -7.04 -3.48
C ALA A 134 -1.53 -6.43 -2.09
N ALA A 135 -2.45 -6.76 -1.17
CA ALA A 135 -2.38 -6.31 0.21
C ALA A 135 -1.15 -6.86 0.96
N THR A 136 -0.70 -8.08 0.66
CA THR A 136 0.54 -8.65 1.22
C THR A 136 1.77 -7.88 0.74
N MET A 137 1.87 -7.54 -0.54
CA MET A 137 3.01 -6.77 -1.05
C MET A 137 3.00 -5.34 -0.46
N TRP A 138 1.83 -4.73 -0.32
CA TRP A 138 1.70 -3.46 0.39
C TRP A 138 2.14 -3.56 1.86
N PHE A 139 1.78 -4.64 2.54
CA PHE A 139 2.26 -4.93 3.89
C PHE A 139 3.80 -4.97 3.97
N ILE A 140 4.46 -5.63 3.02
CA ILE A 140 5.93 -5.64 2.92
C ILE A 140 6.48 -4.20 2.82
N LYS A 141 5.90 -3.33 2.00
CA LYS A 141 6.31 -1.93 1.90
C LYS A 141 6.16 -1.21 3.24
N ARG A 142 5.06 -1.40 3.97
CA ARG A 142 4.87 -0.80 5.30
C ARG A 142 5.96 -1.23 6.29
N LEU A 143 6.35 -2.50 6.28
CA LEU A 143 7.39 -3.01 7.19
C LEU A 143 8.79 -2.55 6.79
N VAL A 144 9.12 -2.65 5.51
CA VAL A 144 10.51 -2.49 5.02
C VAL A 144 10.86 -1.05 4.71
N VAL A 145 9.92 -0.28 4.16
CA VAL A 145 10.16 1.09 3.69
C VAL A 145 9.62 2.12 4.67
N ASP A 146 8.42 1.89 5.23
CA ASP A 146 7.84 2.83 6.19
C ASP A 146 8.24 2.54 7.63
N HIS A 147 8.92 1.42 7.88
CA HIS A 147 9.35 0.94 9.20
C HIS A 147 8.22 0.88 10.24
N TRP A 148 7.01 0.54 9.80
CA TRP A 148 5.89 0.34 10.71
C TRP A 148 6.07 -0.96 11.49
N ASP A 149 5.52 -0.97 12.70
CA ASP A 149 5.40 -2.21 13.46
C ASP A 149 4.43 -3.19 12.77
N VAL A 150 4.64 -4.48 13.04
CA VAL A 150 3.90 -5.58 12.41
C VAL A 150 2.41 -5.50 12.67
N GLU A 151 1.99 -5.10 13.88
CA GLU A 151 0.58 -5.07 14.26
C GLU A 151 -0.17 -3.99 13.48
N ARG A 152 0.36 -2.76 13.48
CA ARG A 152 -0.19 -1.62 12.75
C ARG A 152 -0.27 -1.92 11.25
N ALA A 153 0.82 -2.40 10.66
CA ALA A 153 0.87 -2.68 9.24
C ALA A 153 -0.04 -3.85 8.84
N ALA A 154 -0.16 -4.88 9.69
CA ALA A 154 -1.06 -6.01 9.44
C ALA A 154 -2.53 -5.60 9.51
N LYS A 155 -2.90 -4.71 10.45
CA LYS A 155 -4.27 -4.19 10.55
C LYS A 155 -4.70 -3.49 9.25
N GLU A 156 -3.84 -2.62 8.72
CA GLU A 156 -4.08 -1.93 7.45
C GLU A 156 -4.17 -2.92 6.27
N ALA A 157 -3.20 -3.83 6.16
CA ALA A 157 -3.17 -4.81 5.07
C ALA A 157 -4.37 -5.77 5.12
N THR A 158 -4.82 -6.18 6.30
CA THR A 158 -6.03 -6.99 6.44
C THR A 158 -7.27 -6.24 6.00
N ALA A 159 -7.40 -4.95 6.34
CA ALA A 159 -8.49 -4.12 5.85
C ALA A 159 -8.46 -3.95 4.31
N LEU A 160 -7.28 -3.93 3.71
CA LEU A 160 -7.07 -3.93 2.25
C LEU A 160 -7.29 -5.28 1.56
N GLY A 161 -7.46 -6.38 2.31
CA GLY A 161 -7.79 -7.70 1.77
C GLY A 161 -6.73 -8.80 1.98
N MET A 162 -5.71 -8.58 2.81
CA MET A 162 -4.75 -9.62 3.19
C MET A 162 -5.42 -10.66 4.10
N THR A 163 -5.61 -11.88 3.59
CA THR A 163 -6.30 -12.97 4.30
C THR A 163 -5.46 -14.23 4.49
N ASN A 164 -4.32 -14.39 3.79
CA ASN A 164 -3.53 -15.60 3.82
C ASN A 164 -2.45 -15.55 4.92
N PRO A 165 -2.51 -16.41 5.96
CA PRO A 165 -1.55 -16.41 7.05
C PRO A 165 -0.11 -16.76 6.62
N ALA A 166 0.05 -17.66 5.65
CA ALA A 166 1.37 -18.05 5.15
C ALA A 166 2.05 -16.89 4.42
N LEU A 167 1.29 -16.12 3.62
CA LEU A 167 1.80 -14.92 2.96
C LEU A 167 2.09 -13.78 3.95
N LYS A 168 1.29 -13.65 5.01
CA LYS A 168 1.60 -12.73 6.11
C LYS A 168 2.92 -13.10 6.78
N GLN A 169 3.13 -14.38 7.08
CA GLN A 169 4.38 -14.83 7.69
C GLN A 169 5.58 -14.60 6.77
N PHE A 170 5.45 -14.94 5.49
CA PHE A 170 6.47 -14.64 4.48
C PHE A 170 6.87 -13.15 4.47
N ALA A 171 5.89 -12.23 4.53
CA ALA A 171 6.17 -10.80 4.56
C ALA A 171 6.94 -10.36 5.82
N ILE A 172 6.65 -10.97 6.98
CA ILE A 172 7.36 -10.71 8.24
C ILE A 172 8.80 -11.22 8.15
N ASP A 173 9.00 -12.46 7.69
CA ASP A 173 10.33 -13.08 7.56
C ASP A 173 11.19 -12.33 6.54
N TYR A 174 10.59 -11.89 5.43
CA TYR A 174 11.22 -11.04 4.43
C TYR A 174 11.70 -9.72 5.05
N ALA A 175 10.84 -9.04 5.83
CA ALA A 175 11.19 -7.76 6.45
C ALA A 175 12.32 -7.86 7.50
N GLN A 176 12.45 -9.00 8.18
CA GLN A 176 13.55 -9.24 9.13
C GLN A 176 14.92 -9.33 8.43
N THR A 177 14.93 -9.85 7.20
CA THR A 177 16.14 -10.12 6.43
C THR A 177 16.48 -9.00 5.43
N HIS A 178 15.54 -8.11 5.12
CA HIS A 178 15.67 -7.04 4.11
C HIS A 178 15.42 -5.66 4.71
N LYS A 179 16.13 -5.31 5.79
CA LYS A 179 16.08 -3.95 6.34
C LYS A 179 16.69 -2.97 5.33
N ARG A 180 15.91 -1.99 4.89
CA ARG A 180 16.35 -0.88 4.04
C ARG A 180 16.49 0.40 4.86
#